data_AF-A0A857FSW8-F1
#
_entry.id   AF-A0A857FSW8-F1
#
_cell.length_a   1.000
_cell.length_b   1.000
_cell.length_c   1.000
_cell.angle_alpha   90.00
_cell.angle_beta   90.00
_cell.angle_gamma   90.00
#
_symmetry.space_group_name_H-M   'P 1'
#
loop_
_entity.id
_entity.type
_entity.pdbx_description
1 polymer ?
#
loop_
_entity_poly.entity_id
_entity_poly.type
_entity_poly.pdbx_seq_one_letter_code
_entity_poly.pdbx_strand_id
1 'polypeptide(L)'
;MPPDEDEDWGDPPRRLPRPLVPEFHVEGFDGPLDLLLDLAERQRLDLGVLSIADLATQFVAEAERLARTTPLMQRADWVIWIARLVFLRSRLLFATQAEKQLAEKEVRRTVGQIEGMLEMRAAADWLEAKPQLGVSVFARGRGAVKSGVLGRQGTYFSLMEACLGTLEHELARVETSVPIYRIDVPSYWRVSDALAFIRAKMRNGTFRNIWGCVPAMASTEPEGTIGRRTAVAATFVAGLELVRAGDASIDMIKFPVA
;
A
#
# COMPACT_ATOMS: atom_id res chain seq x y z
N MET A 1 71.92 -10.21 16.19
CA MET A 1 70.57 -9.68 16.37
C MET A 1 69.80 -10.08 15.12
N PRO A 2 69.01 -11.16 15.16
CA PRO A 2 68.17 -11.51 14.02
C PRO A 2 67.03 -10.47 13.91
N PRO A 3 66.48 -10.24 12.72
CA PRO A 3 65.37 -9.31 12.55
C PRO A 3 64.11 -9.90 13.18
N ASP A 4 63.34 -9.05 13.85
CA ASP A 4 62.02 -9.36 14.40
C ASP A 4 61.06 -9.63 13.24
N GLU A 5 60.84 -10.93 12.94
CA GLU A 5 59.67 -11.40 12.23
C GLU A 5 58.55 -11.45 13.27
N ASP A 6 57.62 -10.49 13.24
CA ASP A 6 56.22 -10.60 13.70
C ASP A 6 55.62 -9.19 13.86
N GLU A 7 55.47 -8.47 12.75
CA GLU A 7 54.71 -7.22 12.74
C GLU A 7 53.69 -7.26 11.59
N ASP A 8 52.76 -8.20 11.73
CA ASP A 8 51.59 -8.45 10.88
C ASP A 8 50.55 -7.33 11.09
N TRP A 9 50.79 -6.16 10.48
CA TRP A 9 49.85 -5.02 10.47
C TRP A 9 48.73 -5.15 9.41
N GLY A 10 48.22 -6.36 9.21
CA GLY A 10 47.04 -6.60 8.37
C GLY A 10 45.80 -6.83 9.21
N ASP A 11 45.05 -5.77 9.54
CA ASP A 11 43.68 -5.93 10.05
C ASP A 11 42.93 -6.86 9.06
N PRO A 12 42.44 -8.05 9.48
CA PRO A 12 41.78 -8.95 8.55
C PRO A 12 40.62 -8.20 7.90
N PRO A 13 40.37 -8.39 6.58
CA PRO A 13 39.34 -7.65 5.87
C PRO A 13 38.05 -7.76 6.68
N ARG A 14 37.47 -6.61 7.06
CA ARG A 14 36.21 -6.53 7.79
C ARG A 14 35.17 -7.34 7.02
N ARG A 15 34.99 -8.60 7.41
CA ARG A 15 33.87 -9.41 6.92
C ARG A 15 32.64 -8.71 7.45
N LEU A 16 31.77 -8.25 6.55
CA LEU A 16 30.45 -7.77 6.93
C LEU A 16 29.83 -8.81 7.88
N PRO A 17 29.14 -8.39 8.96
CA PRO A 17 28.52 -9.32 9.88
C PRO A 17 27.67 -10.29 9.06
N ARG A 18 27.98 -11.58 9.13
CA ARG A 18 27.06 -12.61 8.64
C ARG A 18 25.69 -12.29 9.27
N PRO A 19 24.59 -12.22 8.51
CA PRO A 19 23.28 -12.00 9.10
C PRO A 19 23.08 -13.00 10.25
N LEU A 20 22.59 -12.51 11.39
CA LEU A 20 22.45 -13.28 12.65
C LEU A 20 21.46 -14.46 12.53
N VAL A 21 20.76 -14.56 11.40
CA VAL A 21 19.78 -15.58 11.10
C VAL A 21 20.42 -16.59 10.15
N PRO A 22 20.47 -17.89 10.49
CA PRO A 22 20.88 -18.91 9.53
C PRO A 22 19.90 -18.94 8.36
N GLU A 23 20.31 -18.45 7.20
CA GLU A 23 19.61 -18.60 5.93
C GLU A 23 19.74 -20.06 5.48
N PHE A 24 18.68 -20.83 5.70
CA PHE A 24 18.63 -22.24 5.36
C PHE A 24 17.90 -22.40 4.03
N HIS A 25 18.65 -22.77 2.99
CA HIS A 25 18.14 -22.94 1.63
C HIS A 25 17.39 -24.26 1.53
N VAL A 26 16.14 -24.23 1.07
CA VAL A 26 15.38 -25.44 0.77
C VAL A 26 15.54 -25.75 -0.71
N GLU A 27 16.31 -26.79 -1.05
CA GLU A 27 16.51 -27.26 -2.44
C GLU A 27 16.88 -26.13 -3.45
N GLY A 28 17.55 -25.07 -2.99
CA GLY A 28 17.98 -23.94 -3.82
C GLY A 28 17.11 -22.68 -3.74
N PHE A 29 16.07 -22.66 -2.90
CA PHE A 29 15.22 -21.47 -2.68
C PHE A 29 15.38 -20.91 -1.26
N ASP A 30 15.45 -19.59 -1.15
CA ASP A 30 15.57 -18.88 0.14
C ASP A 30 14.21 -18.59 0.82
N GLY A 31 13.10 -18.95 0.17
CA GLY A 31 11.77 -18.80 0.74
C GLY A 31 10.63 -19.09 -0.24
N PRO A 32 9.37 -19.03 0.22
CA PRO A 32 8.20 -19.31 -0.62
C PRO A 32 8.05 -18.30 -1.77
N LEU A 33 8.49 -17.07 -1.54
CA LEU A 33 8.44 -16.02 -2.54
C LEU A 33 9.41 -16.29 -3.68
N ASP A 34 10.63 -16.74 -3.37
CA ASP A 34 11.65 -17.04 -4.39
C ASP A 34 11.18 -18.17 -5.30
N LEU A 35 10.57 -19.21 -4.74
CA LEU A 35 9.92 -20.25 -5.52
C LEU A 35 8.77 -19.72 -6.37
N LEU A 36 7.92 -18.85 -5.81
CA LEU A 36 6.81 -18.25 -6.55
C LEU A 36 7.32 -17.45 -7.76
N LEU A 37 8.39 -16.69 -7.58
CA LEU A 37 9.01 -15.89 -8.63
C LEU A 37 9.64 -16.78 -9.70
N ASP A 38 10.37 -17.84 -9.33
CA ASP A 38 10.93 -18.80 -10.28
C ASP A 38 9.83 -19.54 -11.08
N LEU A 39 8.73 -19.95 -10.43
CA LEU A 39 7.59 -20.54 -11.14
C LEU A 39 6.90 -19.54 -12.08
N ALA A 40 6.78 -18.26 -11.66
CA ALA A 40 6.22 -17.21 -12.50
C ALA A 40 7.12 -16.90 -13.71
N GLU A 41 8.43 -16.92 -13.53
CA GLU A 41 9.41 -16.73 -14.59
C GLU A 41 9.39 -17.90 -15.60
N ARG A 42 9.29 -19.14 -15.11
CA ARG A 42 9.15 -20.36 -15.95
C ARG A 42 7.87 -20.38 -16.78
N GLN A 43 6.78 -19.80 -16.29
CA GLN A 43 5.53 -19.66 -17.06
C GLN A 43 5.62 -18.63 -18.20
N ARG A 44 6.75 -17.92 -18.36
CA ARG A 44 6.97 -16.89 -19.38
C ARG A 44 5.88 -15.81 -19.38
N LEU A 45 5.87 -14.94 -18.36
CA LEU A 45 5.31 -13.58 -18.33
C LEU A 45 3.96 -13.27 -19.04
N ASP A 46 3.12 -14.25 -19.37
CA ASP A 46 1.71 -14.04 -19.71
C ASP A 46 0.88 -14.23 -18.45
N LEU A 47 1.10 -13.37 -17.44
CA LEU A 47 0.36 -13.38 -16.17
C LEU A 47 -1.07 -12.81 -16.35
N GLY A 48 -1.82 -13.41 -17.28
CA GLY A 48 -3.25 -13.16 -17.45
C GLY A 48 -4.08 -13.82 -16.34
N VAL A 49 -5.39 -13.54 -16.35
CA VAL A 49 -6.35 -14.10 -15.37
C VAL A 49 -6.36 -15.63 -15.36
N LEU A 50 -6.08 -16.28 -16.51
CA LEU A 50 -6.03 -17.74 -16.61
C LEU A 50 -4.72 -18.31 -16.05
N SER A 51 -3.59 -17.60 -16.22
CA SER A 51 -2.25 -18.06 -15.82
C SER A 51 -2.07 -18.12 -14.30
N ILE A 52 -2.77 -17.28 -13.52
CA ILE A 52 -2.62 -17.32 -12.06
C ILE A 52 -3.21 -18.58 -11.43
N ALA A 53 -4.24 -19.17 -12.05
CA ALA A 53 -4.84 -20.42 -11.57
C ALA A 53 -3.87 -21.59 -11.77
N ASP A 54 -3.13 -21.57 -12.89
CA ASP A 54 -2.10 -22.57 -13.20
C ASP A 54 -0.87 -22.37 -12.30
N LEU A 55 -0.44 -21.12 -12.09
CA LEU A 55 0.61 -20.77 -11.12
C LEU A 55 0.26 -21.27 -9.71
N ALA A 56 -0.97 -21.06 -9.25
CA ALA A 56 -1.44 -21.56 -7.97
C ALA A 56 -1.33 -23.09 -7.87
N THR A 57 -1.66 -23.81 -8.94
CA THR A 57 -1.57 -25.28 -8.99
C THR A 57 -0.12 -25.74 -8.87
N GLN A 58 0.77 -25.13 -9.65
CA GLN A 58 2.20 -25.48 -9.65
C GLN A 58 2.83 -25.15 -8.30
N PHE A 59 2.49 -24.00 -7.71
CA PHE A 59 2.98 -23.60 -6.40
C PHE A 59 2.58 -24.59 -5.30
N VAL A 60 1.32 -25.06 -5.29
CA VAL A 60 0.86 -26.08 -4.33
C VAL A 60 1.62 -27.40 -4.53
N ALA A 61 1.73 -27.88 -5.77
CA ALA A 61 2.41 -29.14 -6.07
C ALA A 61 3.89 -29.12 -5.65
N GLU A 62 4.57 -28.00 -5.91
CA GLU A 62 5.97 -27.81 -5.58
C GLU A 62 6.18 -27.65 -4.07
N ALA A 63 5.29 -26.91 -3.40
CA ALA A 63 5.28 -26.79 -1.95
C ALA A 63 5.04 -28.14 -1.23
N GLU A 64 4.17 -29.00 -1.77
CA GLU A 64 3.96 -30.36 -1.25
C GLU A 64 5.20 -31.24 -1.43
N ARG A 65 5.93 -31.09 -2.54
CA ARG A 65 7.22 -31.79 -2.73
C ARG A 65 8.22 -31.36 -1.65
N LEU A 66 8.38 -30.05 -1.48
CA LEU A 66 9.33 -29.46 -0.54
C LEU A 66 8.91 -29.69 0.91
N ALA A 67 7.62 -29.90 1.18
CA ALA A 67 7.14 -30.23 2.51
C ALA A 67 7.66 -31.57 3.05
N ARG A 68 8.18 -32.45 2.17
CA ARG A 68 8.82 -33.71 2.58
C ARG A 68 10.22 -33.50 3.14
N THR A 69 10.90 -32.42 2.75
CA THR A 69 12.29 -32.12 3.11
C THR A 69 12.41 -30.92 4.06
N THR A 70 11.35 -30.11 4.21
CA THR A 70 11.36 -28.86 4.99
C THR A 70 10.74 -29.00 6.40
N PRO A 71 11.40 -28.49 7.46
CA PRO A 71 10.83 -28.47 8.81
C PRO A 71 9.52 -27.66 8.89
N LEU A 72 8.64 -28.02 9.82
CA LEU A 72 7.28 -27.46 9.91
C LEU A 72 7.27 -25.93 10.11
N MET A 73 8.21 -25.39 10.88
CA MET A 73 8.31 -23.95 11.15
C MET A 73 8.51 -23.12 9.87
N GLN A 74 9.36 -23.57 8.95
CA GLN A 74 9.63 -22.87 7.69
C GLN A 74 8.45 -22.94 6.72
N ARG A 75 7.58 -23.94 6.86
CA ARG A 75 6.40 -24.11 6.00
C ARG A 75 5.25 -23.16 6.32
N ALA A 76 5.27 -22.47 7.46
CA ALA A 76 4.18 -21.58 7.86
C ALA A 76 3.93 -20.48 6.81
N ASP A 77 4.99 -19.85 6.31
CA ASP A 77 4.89 -18.77 5.31
C ASP A 77 4.40 -19.29 3.95
N TRP A 78 4.67 -20.56 3.64
CA TRP A 78 4.22 -21.23 2.42
C TRP A 78 2.71 -21.41 2.45
N VAL A 79 2.16 -21.84 3.59
CA VAL A 79 0.72 -22.06 3.75
C VAL A 79 -0.07 -20.77 3.52
N ILE A 80 0.46 -19.60 3.92
CA ILE A 80 -0.19 -18.30 3.70
C ILE A 80 -0.34 -18.02 2.20
N TRP A 81 0.75 -18.17 1.42
CA TRP A 81 0.73 -17.94 -0.02
C TRP A 81 -0.12 -18.99 -0.75
N ILE A 82 -0.02 -20.26 -0.36
CA ILE A 82 -0.86 -21.34 -0.89
C ILE A 82 -2.34 -21.00 -0.65
N ALA A 83 -2.72 -20.70 0.58
CA ALA A 83 -4.11 -20.40 0.93
C ALA A 83 -4.64 -19.21 0.12
N ARG A 84 -3.85 -18.14 -0.03
CA ARG A 84 -4.22 -16.97 -0.83
C ARG A 84 -4.42 -17.31 -2.30
N LEU A 85 -3.50 -18.05 -2.91
CA LEU A 85 -3.57 -18.42 -4.34
C LEU A 85 -4.69 -19.42 -4.62
N VAL A 86 -4.88 -20.41 -3.76
CA VAL A 86 -5.97 -21.38 -3.84
C VAL A 86 -7.33 -20.69 -3.66
N PHE A 87 -7.43 -19.74 -2.73
CA PHE A 87 -8.63 -18.94 -2.54
C PHE A 87 -8.99 -18.13 -3.79
N LEU A 88 -8.01 -17.45 -4.38
CA LEU A 88 -8.19 -16.71 -5.63
C LEU A 88 -8.62 -17.64 -6.76
N ARG A 89 -7.99 -18.80 -6.91
CA ARG A 89 -8.39 -19.81 -7.90
C ARG A 89 -9.83 -20.28 -7.71
N SER A 90 -10.22 -20.60 -6.48
CA SER A 90 -11.59 -21.05 -6.17
C SER A 90 -12.63 -19.99 -6.57
N ARG A 91 -12.37 -18.72 -6.26
CA ARG A 91 -13.25 -17.60 -6.66
C ARG A 91 -13.32 -17.40 -8.17
N LEU A 92 -12.25 -17.63 -8.91
CA LEU A 92 -12.30 -17.52 -10.38
C LEU A 92 -13.15 -18.62 -11.03
N LEU A 93 -13.19 -19.81 -10.42
CA LEU A 93 -13.89 -20.98 -10.95
C LEU A 93 -15.37 -21.04 -10.53
N PHE A 94 -15.72 -20.64 -9.30
CA PHE A 94 -17.03 -20.93 -8.71
C PHE A 94 -17.87 -19.68 -8.34
N ALA A 95 -17.37 -18.46 -8.58
CA ALA A 95 -18.08 -17.25 -8.15
C ALA A 95 -19.17 -16.77 -9.12
N THR A 96 -20.16 -16.04 -8.59
CA THR A 96 -21.18 -15.36 -9.39
C THR A 96 -20.57 -14.27 -10.28
N GLN A 97 -21.28 -13.81 -11.31
CA GLN A 97 -20.73 -12.86 -12.29
C GLN A 97 -20.19 -11.56 -11.64
N ALA A 98 -20.85 -11.04 -10.61
CA ALA A 98 -20.41 -9.85 -9.89
C ALA A 98 -19.17 -10.11 -9.02
N GLU A 99 -19.12 -11.26 -8.35
CA GLU A 99 -17.98 -11.66 -7.51
C GLU A 99 -16.76 -12.05 -8.34
N LYS A 100 -16.98 -12.59 -9.54
CA LYS A 100 -15.94 -12.91 -10.52
C LYS A 100 -15.21 -11.64 -10.97
N GLN A 101 -15.94 -10.56 -11.26
CA GLN A 101 -15.33 -9.27 -11.60
C GLN A 101 -14.45 -8.71 -10.47
N LEU A 102 -14.87 -8.91 -9.21
CA LEU A 102 -14.06 -8.53 -8.05
C LEU A 102 -12.81 -9.40 -7.90
N ALA A 103 -12.95 -10.71 -8.05
CA ALA A 103 -11.83 -11.67 -8.00
C ALA A 103 -10.81 -11.38 -9.12
N GLU A 104 -11.26 -11.08 -10.33
CA GLU A 104 -10.38 -10.68 -11.44
C GLU A 104 -9.59 -9.40 -11.14
N LYS A 105 -10.19 -8.43 -10.42
CA LYS A 105 -9.45 -7.23 -9.96
C LYS A 105 -8.39 -7.58 -8.91
N GLU A 106 -8.71 -8.46 -7.96
CA GLU A 106 -7.75 -8.93 -6.94
C GLU A 106 -6.59 -9.71 -7.59
N VAL A 107 -6.89 -10.54 -8.59
CA VAL A 107 -5.90 -11.26 -9.40
C VAL A 107 -4.97 -10.28 -10.10
N ARG A 108 -5.51 -9.29 -10.83
CA ARG A 108 -4.69 -8.28 -11.52
C ARG A 108 -3.76 -7.53 -10.57
N ARG A 109 -4.23 -7.20 -9.35
CA ARG A 109 -3.38 -6.58 -8.33
C ARG A 109 -2.26 -7.50 -7.86
N THR A 110 -2.57 -8.78 -7.64
CA THR A 110 -1.59 -9.76 -7.18
C THR A 110 -0.55 -10.05 -8.27
N VAL A 111 -0.97 -10.15 -9.53
CA VAL A 111 -0.08 -10.25 -10.68
C VAL A 111 0.88 -9.06 -10.74
N GLY A 112 0.36 -7.83 -10.68
CA GLY A 112 1.22 -6.64 -10.73
C GLY A 112 2.22 -6.56 -9.56
N GLN A 113 1.88 -7.11 -8.40
CA GLN A 113 2.84 -7.27 -7.30
C GLN A 113 3.96 -8.24 -7.67
N ILE A 114 3.63 -9.41 -8.22
CA ILE A 114 4.62 -10.42 -8.63
C ILE A 114 5.52 -9.86 -9.75
N GLU A 115 4.95 -9.19 -10.75
CA GLU A 115 5.70 -8.53 -11.83
C GLU A 115 6.68 -7.49 -11.28
N GLY A 116 6.22 -6.59 -10.41
CA GLY A 116 7.10 -5.59 -9.80
C GLY A 116 8.23 -6.23 -8.98
N MET A 117 8.00 -7.38 -8.36
CA MET A 117 9.03 -8.11 -7.63
C MET A 117 10.04 -8.80 -8.57
N LEU A 118 9.60 -9.31 -9.72
CA LEU A 118 10.50 -9.82 -10.77
C LEU A 118 11.38 -8.70 -11.34
N GLU A 119 10.82 -7.52 -11.58
CA GLU A 119 11.59 -6.35 -12.01
C GLU A 119 12.63 -5.93 -10.96
N MET A 120 12.26 -5.93 -9.68
CA MET A 120 13.18 -5.66 -8.58
C MET A 120 14.28 -6.71 -8.50
N ARG A 121 13.97 -7.99 -8.70
CA ARG A 121 14.96 -9.08 -8.75
C ARG A 121 15.94 -8.86 -9.90
N ALA A 122 15.45 -8.59 -11.11
CA ALA A 122 16.31 -8.31 -12.26
C ALA A 122 17.20 -7.08 -12.03
N ALA A 123 16.69 -6.04 -11.35
CA ALA A 123 17.48 -4.88 -10.96
C ALA A 123 18.55 -5.22 -9.91
N ALA A 124 18.23 -6.08 -8.94
CA ALA A 124 19.18 -6.56 -7.95
C ALA A 124 20.30 -7.36 -8.62
N ASP A 125 19.98 -8.31 -9.50
CA ASP A 125 20.96 -9.09 -10.27
C ASP A 125 21.86 -8.18 -11.11
N TRP A 126 21.28 -7.14 -11.74
CA TRP A 126 22.03 -6.15 -12.50
C TRP A 126 22.97 -5.31 -11.62
N LEU A 127 22.58 -5.00 -10.39
CA LEU A 127 23.42 -4.29 -9.42
C LEU A 127 24.54 -5.20 -8.88
N GLU A 128 24.26 -6.47 -8.62
CA GLU A 128 25.25 -7.45 -8.18
C GLU A 128 26.31 -7.72 -9.24
N ALA A 129 25.93 -7.72 -10.53
CA ALA A 129 26.86 -7.84 -11.64
C ALA A 129 27.83 -6.65 -11.77
N LYS A 130 27.57 -5.53 -11.09
CA LYS A 130 28.46 -4.36 -11.12
C LYS A 130 29.60 -4.50 -10.13
N PRO A 131 30.78 -3.92 -10.42
CA PRO A 131 31.86 -3.86 -9.47
C PRO A 131 31.46 -3.07 -8.21
N GLN A 132 31.47 -3.73 -7.06
CA GLN A 132 31.10 -3.14 -5.77
C GLN A 132 32.33 -2.60 -5.03
N LEU A 133 32.18 -1.40 -4.47
CA LEU A 133 33.21 -0.77 -3.65
C LEU A 133 33.41 -1.55 -2.34
N GLY A 134 34.64 -1.92 -2.00
CA GLY A 134 34.98 -2.72 -0.82
C GLY A 134 34.90 -4.23 -1.02
N VAL A 135 34.40 -4.71 -2.18
CA VAL A 135 34.40 -6.14 -2.55
C VAL A 135 35.32 -6.36 -3.74
N SER A 136 34.98 -5.79 -4.89
CA SER A 136 35.75 -5.93 -6.15
C SER A 136 36.52 -4.67 -6.52
N VAL A 137 36.07 -3.50 -6.08
CA VAL A 137 36.78 -2.21 -6.28
C VAL A 137 37.19 -1.68 -4.92
N PHE A 138 38.48 -1.48 -4.70
CA PHE A 138 38.96 -0.86 -3.46
C PHE A 138 39.32 0.60 -3.75
N ALA A 139 38.77 1.52 -2.95
CA ALA A 139 39.19 2.91 -3.03
C ALA A 139 40.68 3.00 -2.69
N ARG A 140 41.42 3.83 -3.42
CA ARG A 140 42.80 4.14 -3.01
C ARG A 140 42.75 4.74 -1.61
N GLY A 141 43.52 4.15 -0.68
CA GLY A 141 43.83 4.80 0.59
C GLY A 141 44.33 6.20 0.30
N ARG A 142 43.91 7.17 1.11
CA ARG A 142 44.16 8.61 0.92
C ARG A 142 45.66 8.84 0.70
N GLY A 143 46.11 8.78 -0.56
CA GLY A 143 47.45 9.16 -0.95
C GLY A 143 47.61 10.58 -0.46
N ALA A 144 48.64 10.80 0.37
CA ALA A 144 48.89 12.07 1.04
C ALA A 144 48.46 13.19 0.12
N VAL A 145 47.32 13.80 0.45
CA VAL A 145 46.81 14.93 -0.30
C VAL A 145 47.94 15.93 -0.14
N LYS A 146 48.73 16.12 -1.21
CA LYS A 146 49.52 17.33 -1.35
C LYS A 146 48.45 18.39 -1.36
N SER A 147 48.18 18.87 -0.16
CA SER A 147 47.24 19.92 0.13
C SER A 147 47.86 21.17 -0.48
N GLY A 148 47.76 21.27 -1.80
CA GLY A 148 47.60 22.55 -2.46
C GLY A 148 46.26 23.06 -1.98
N VAL A 149 46.24 23.55 -0.75
CA VAL A 149 45.19 24.39 -0.23
C VAL A 149 45.20 25.60 -1.17
N LEU A 150 44.41 25.54 -2.24
CA LEU A 150 43.83 26.75 -2.79
C LEU A 150 42.92 27.23 -1.67
N GLY A 151 43.49 28.06 -0.80
CA GLY A 151 42.85 28.57 0.40
C GLY A 151 41.68 29.44 0.01
N ARG A 152 40.54 28.82 -0.29
CA ARG A 152 39.27 29.44 -0.01
C ARG A 152 39.10 29.30 1.49
N GLN A 153 39.69 30.24 2.22
CA GLN A 153 39.43 30.41 3.64
C GLN A 153 37.95 30.75 3.77
N GLY A 154 37.11 29.73 3.87
CA GLY A 154 35.77 29.88 4.39
C GLY A 154 35.92 30.21 5.86
N THR A 155 35.63 31.45 6.22
CA THR A 155 35.53 31.86 7.63
C THR A 155 34.48 30.97 8.31
N TYR A 156 34.56 30.81 9.63
CA TYR A 156 33.53 30.12 10.43
C TYR A 156 32.10 30.57 10.09
N PHE A 157 31.95 31.83 9.70
CA PHE A 157 30.70 32.40 9.18
C PHE A 157 30.17 31.69 7.92
N SER A 158 31.02 31.36 6.95
CA SER A 158 30.63 30.64 5.72
C SER A 158 30.18 29.21 6.00
N LEU A 159 30.77 28.57 7.00
CA LEU A 159 30.31 27.26 7.48
C LEU A 159 28.92 27.38 8.12
N MET A 160 28.72 28.39 8.97
CA MET A 160 27.43 28.64 9.63
C MET A 160 26.32 28.91 8.60
N GLU A 161 26.61 29.72 7.58
CA GLU A 161 25.66 30.07 6.51
C GLU A 161 25.28 28.84 5.67
N ALA A 162 26.25 27.98 5.34
CA ALA A 162 25.97 26.72 4.65
C ALA A 162 25.13 25.76 5.50
N CYS A 163 25.44 25.63 6.80
CA CYS A 163 24.67 24.80 7.73
C CYS A 163 23.24 25.32 7.91
N LEU A 164 23.06 26.64 7.99
CA LEU A 164 21.74 27.25 8.09
C LEU A 164 20.93 26.98 6.82
N GLY A 165 21.52 27.17 5.63
CA GLY A 165 20.85 26.88 4.36
C GLY A 165 20.42 25.42 4.22
N THR A 166 21.22 24.47 4.73
CA THR A 166 20.81 23.06 4.77
C THR A 166 19.67 22.81 5.75
N LEU A 167 19.67 23.44 6.93
CA LEU A 167 18.59 23.28 7.91
C LEU A 167 17.28 23.90 7.42
N GLU A 168 17.33 25.06 6.75
CA GLU A 168 16.16 25.68 6.12
C GLU A 168 15.61 24.83 4.98
N HIS A 169 16.48 24.21 4.17
CA HIS A 169 16.06 23.29 3.12
C HIS A 169 15.37 22.04 3.67
N GLU A 170 15.89 21.44 4.73
CA GLU A 170 15.27 20.30 5.40
C GLU A 170 13.98 20.70 6.13
N LEU A 171 13.91 21.88 6.73
CA LEU A 171 12.68 22.38 7.36
C LEU A 171 11.57 22.64 6.31
N ALA A 172 11.92 23.24 5.17
CA ALA A 172 10.99 23.42 4.06
C ALA A 172 10.49 22.09 3.48
N ARG A 173 11.36 21.06 3.44
CA ARG A 173 10.95 19.69 3.10
C ARG A 173 9.97 19.13 4.12
N VAL A 174 10.25 19.28 5.42
CA VAL A 174 9.37 18.78 6.49
C VAL A 174 8.00 19.47 6.48
N GLU A 175 7.92 20.78 6.24
CA GLU A 175 6.63 21.49 6.11
C GLU A 175 5.83 21.06 4.88
N THR A 176 6.49 20.63 3.80
CA THR A 176 5.81 20.11 2.60
C THR A 176 5.54 18.61 2.63
N SER A 177 6.20 17.83 3.49
CA SER A 177 6.18 16.36 3.47
C SER A 177 5.41 15.69 4.60
N VAL A 178 4.75 16.43 5.50
CA VAL A 178 3.78 15.83 6.42
C VAL A 178 2.38 16.09 5.88
N PRO A 179 1.76 15.16 5.11
CA PRO A 179 0.32 15.22 4.94
C PRO A 179 -0.28 15.07 6.33
N ILE A 180 -0.75 16.18 6.91
CA ILE A 180 -1.59 16.14 8.09
C ILE A 180 -2.77 15.26 7.69
N TYR A 181 -2.79 14.02 8.19
CA TYR A 181 -3.89 13.09 7.97
C TYR A 181 -5.12 13.67 8.66
N ARG A 182 -5.91 14.45 7.90
CA ARG A 182 -7.26 14.83 8.28
C ARG A 182 -8.14 13.69 7.85
N ILE A 183 -8.71 12.98 8.82
CA ILE A 183 -9.83 12.08 8.57
C ILE A 183 -10.90 12.95 7.92
N ASP A 184 -11.22 12.67 6.66
CA ASP A 184 -12.35 13.29 5.99
C ASP A 184 -13.60 12.72 6.63
N VAL A 185 -14.22 13.49 7.54
CA VAL A 185 -15.42 13.04 8.23
C VAL A 185 -16.58 13.26 7.27
N PRO A 186 -17.21 12.21 6.72
CA PRO A 186 -18.31 12.39 5.78
C PRO A 186 -19.41 13.21 6.45
N SER A 187 -19.73 14.36 5.85
CA SER A 187 -20.80 15.23 6.31
C SER A 187 -22.14 14.62 5.93
N TYR A 188 -22.75 13.88 6.86
CA TYR A 188 -24.10 13.34 6.70
C TYR A 188 -25.14 14.39 7.07
N TRP A 189 -26.24 14.42 6.31
CA TRP A 189 -27.42 15.23 6.63
C TRP A 189 -28.10 14.67 7.89
N ARG A 190 -28.03 15.41 9.00
CA ARG A 190 -28.60 14.95 10.29
C ARG A 190 -30.11 15.19 10.33
N VAL A 191 -30.81 14.42 11.15
CA VAL A 191 -32.26 14.60 11.40
C VAL A 191 -32.55 15.98 12.01
N SER A 192 -31.66 16.48 12.88
CA SER A 192 -31.75 17.83 13.45
C SER A 192 -31.74 18.93 12.37
N ASP A 193 -30.87 18.76 11.38
CA ASP A 193 -30.66 19.73 10.31
C ASP A 193 -31.85 19.69 9.35
N ALA A 194 -32.35 18.48 9.06
CA ALA A 194 -33.60 18.29 8.33
C ALA A 194 -34.81 18.94 9.03
N LEU A 195 -34.96 18.78 10.35
CA LEU A 195 -36.03 19.42 11.12
C LEU A 195 -35.94 20.95 11.08
N ALA A 196 -34.74 21.50 11.27
CA ALA A 196 -34.50 22.94 11.19
C ALA A 196 -34.84 23.48 9.79
N PHE A 197 -34.44 22.77 8.75
CA PHE A 197 -34.69 23.13 7.36
C PHE A 197 -36.18 23.08 7.00
N ILE A 198 -36.90 22.03 7.41
CA ILE A 198 -38.35 21.91 7.19
C ILE A 198 -39.09 23.03 7.93
N ARG A 199 -38.76 23.29 9.19
CA ARG A 199 -39.36 24.38 9.98
C ARG A 199 -39.09 25.76 9.39
N ALA A 200 -37.89 26.00 8.88
CA ALA A 200 -37.56 27.24 8.17
C ALA A 200 -38.41 27.40 6.89
N LYS A 201 -38.59 26.34 6.11
CA LYS A 201 -39.45 26.36 4.92
C LYS A 201 -40.93 26.57 5.25
N MET A 202 -41.42 25.99 6.35
CA MET A 202 -42.79 26.22 6.83
C MET A 202 -42.99 27.68 7.24
N ARG A 203 -42.03 28.27 7.98
CA ARG A 203 -42.07 29.70 8.35
C ARG A 203 -42.07 30.62 7.13
N ASN A 204 -41.32 30.27 6.09
CA ASN A 204 -41.22 31.05 4.87
C ASN A 204 -42.39 30.80 3.88
N GLY A 205 -43.34 29.93 4.20
CA GLY A 205 -44.48 29.61 3.33
C GLY A 205 -44.12 28.91 2.01
N THR A 206 -42.89 28.40 1.88
CA THR A 206 -42.37 27.75 0.65
C THR A 206 -42.47 26.23 0.71
N PHE A 207 -42.98 25.68 1.82
CA PHE A 207 -43.19 24.26 1.99
C PHE A 207 -44.32 23.77 1.05
N ARG A 208 -43.97 22.85 0.14
CA ARG A 208 -44.95 22.18 -0.75
C ARG A 208 -45.05 20.68 -0.47
N ASN A 209 -43.90 20.02 -0.36
CA ASN A 209 -43.79 18.59 -0.11
C ASN A 209 -42.50 18.26 0.64
N ILE A 210 -42.46 17.07 1.25
CA ILE A 210 -41.27 16.59 1.99
C ILE A 210 -40.08 16.39 1.03
N TRP A 211 -40.38 15.97 -0.20
CA TRP A 211 -39.36 15.68 -1.22
C TRP A 211 -38.63 16.93 -1.70
N GLY A 212 -39.29 18.09 -1.72
CA GLY A 212 -38.68 19.40 -1.96
C GLY A 212 -37.92 19.95 -0.76
N CYS A 213 -37.91 19.24 0.37
CA CYS A 213 -37.12 19.57 1.55
C CYS A 213 -35.82 18.76 1.64
N VAL A 214 -35.53 17.91 0.65
CA VAL A 214 -34.24 17.23 0.54
C VAL A 214 -33.23 18.19 -0.10
N PRO A 215 -32.06 18.45 0.52
CA PRO A 215 -31.04 19.31 -0.06
C PRO A 215 -30.45 18.68 -1.34
N ALA A 216 -30.12 19.52 -2.31
CA ALA A 216 -29.37 19.10 -3.50
C ALA A 216 -27.90 18.86 -3.10
N MET A 217 -27.61 17.66 -2.62
CA MET A 217 -26.24 17.23 -2.31
C MET A 217 -25.48 17.01 -3.63
N ALA A 218 -24.32 17.64 -3.80
CA ALA A 218 -23.50 17.51 -5.00
C ALA A 218 -23.13 16.04 -5.25
N SER A 219 -23.47 15.53 -6.43
CA SER A 219 -23.35 14.11 -6.80
C SER A 219 -22.07 13.77 -7.56
N THR A 220 -20.99 14.54 -7.36
CA THR A 220 -19.80 14.45 -8.19
C THR A 220 -18.89 13.26 -7.88
N GLU A 221 -19.12 12.55 -6.77
CA GLU A 221 -18.29 11.42 -6.32
C GLU A 221 -19.15 10.16 -6.04
N PRO A 222 -18.60 8.93 -6.15
CA PRO A 222 -19.32 7.68 -5.87
C PRO A 222 -19.89 7.59 -4.44
N GLU A 223 -19.31 8.31 -3.48
CA GLU A 223 -19.85 8.49 -2.10
C GLU A 223 -21.13 9.33 -2.04
N GLY A 224 -21.42 10.13 -3.08
CA GLY A 224 -22.63 10.94 -3.19
C GLY A 224 -23.93 10.13 -3.17
N THR A 225 -23.86 8.83 -3.50
CA THR A 225 -25.01 7.90 -3.41
C THR A 225 -25.44 7.66 -1.96
N ILE A 226 -24.48 7.56 -1.03
CA ILE A 226 -24.75 7.36 0.39
C ILE A 226 -25.29 8.66 0.99
N GLY A 227 -24.67 9.80 0.67
CA GLY A 227 -25.15 11.13 1.10
C GLY A 227 -26.59 11.44 0.68
N ARG A 228 -26.97 11.06 -0.55
CA ARG A 228 -28.35 11.26 -1.03
C ARG A 228 -29.35 10.36 -0.30
N ARG A 229 -28.98 9.10 -0.04
CA ARG A 229 -29.84 8.15 0.70
C ARG A 229 -30.03 8.57 2.16
N THR A 230 -28.96 9.03 2.82
CA THR A 230 -29.04 9.53 4.20
C THR A 230 -29.84 10.82 4.29
N ALA A 231 -29.69 11.74 3.33
CA ALA A 231 -30.51 12.95 3.25
C ALA A 231 -32.01 12.63 3.09
N VAL A 232 -32.37 11.67 2.22
CA VAL A 232 -33.76 11.22 2.08
C VAL A 232 -34.28 10.61 3.37
N ALA A 233 -33.51 9.71 4.00
CA ALA A 233 -33.90 9.06 5.25
C ALA A 233 -34.09 10.08 6.40
N ALA A 234 -33.15 11.02 6.56
CA ALA A 234 -33.22 12.03 7.60
C ALA A 234 -34.37 13.02 7.40
N THR A 235 -34.65 13.44 6.16
CA THR A 235 -35.81 14.29 5.84
C THR A 235 -37.13 13.57 6.05
N PHE A 236 -37.20 12.27 5.74
CA PHE A 236 -38.39 11.45 6.00
C PHE A 236 -38.65 11.28 7.50
N VAL A 237 -37.62 10.91 8.27
CA VAL A 237 -37.71 10.77 9.74
C VAL A 237 -38.07 12.12 10.38
N ALA A 238 -37.47 13.22 9.94
CA ALA A 238 -37.85 14.55 10.41
C ALA A 238 -39.32 14.89 10.13
N GLY A 239 -39.86 14.46 8.98
CA GLY A 239 -41.29 14.58 8.68
C GLY A 239 -42.17 13.80 9.66
N LEU A 240 -41.80 12.56 10.00
CA LEU A 240 -42.51 11.75 10.98
C LEU A 240 -42.42 12.34 12.41
N GLU A 241 -41.28 12.91 12.78
CA GLU A 241 -41.11 13.60 14.07
C GLU A 241 -42.01 14.85 14.18
N LEU A 242 -42.20 15.60 13.09
CA LEU A 242 -43.15 16.72 13.07
C LEU A 242 -44.60 16.26 13.24
N VAL A 243 -44.96 15.13 12.64
CA VAL A 243 -46.29 14.55 12.79
C VAL A 243 -46.51 14.06 14.22
N ARG A 244 -45.49 13.42 14.80
CA ARG A 244 -45.50 12.98 16.19
C ARG A 244 -45.63 14.16 17.17
N ALA A 245 -45.02 15.30 16.85
CA ALA A 245 -45.12 16.53 17.65
C ALA A 245 -46.46 17.28 17.47
N GLY A 246 -47.28 16.91 16.49
CA GLY A 246 -48.54 17.59 16.18
C GLY A 246 -48.39 18.83 15.30
N ASP A 247 -47.18 19.11 14.79
CA ASP A 247 -46.87 20.24 13.91
C ASP A 247 -47.31 19.98 12.45
N ALA A 248 -47.61 18.73 12.10
CA ALA A 248 -48.03 18.32 10.75
C ALA A 248 -49.05 17.16 10.79
N SER A 249 -49.92 17.08 9.79
CA SER A 249 -50.82 15.94 9.56
C SER A 249 -50.34 15.08 8.38
N ILE A 250 -50.52 13.77 8.48
CA ILE A 250 -50.29 12.85 7.36
C ILE A 250 -51.64 12.50 6.76
N ASP A 251 -51.77 12.69 5.46
CA ASP A 251 -52.86 12.10 4.69
C ASP A 251 -52.28 11.04 3.74
N MET A 252 -52.93 9.88 3.68
CA MET A 252 -52.41 8.73 2.93
C MET A 252 -52.93 8.81 1.50
N ILE A 253 -52.13 9.38 0.61
CA ILE A 253 -52.43 9.41 -0.82
C ILE A 253 -52.21 7.99 -1.37
N LYS A 254 -53.30 7.28 -1.69
CA LYS A 254 -53.26 6.02 -2.40
C LYS A 254 -52.89 6.30 -3.86
N PHE A 255 -51.67 5.93 -4.25
CA PHE A 255 -51.28 5.93 -5.66
C PHE A 255 -52.01 4.77 -6.37
N PRO A 256 -52.76 5.01 -7.45
CA PRO A 256 -53.30 3.92 -8.25
C PRO A 256 -52.12 3.14 -8.84
N VAL A 257 -52.02 1.87 -8.47
CA VAL A 257 -51.07 0.93 -9.05
C VAL A 257 -51.52 0.70 -10.49
N ALA A 258 -50.70 1.15 -11.45
CA ALA A 258 -50.86 0.85 -12.88
C ALA A 258 -50.09 -0.43 -13.23
#